data_AF-A0A183H019-F1
#
_entry.id   AF-A0A183H019-F1
#
_cell.length_a   1.000
_cell.length_b   1.000
_cell.length_c   1.000
_cell.angle_alpha   90.00
_cell.angle_beta   90.00
_cell.angle_gamma   90.00
#
_symmetry.space_group_name_H-M   'P 1'
#
loop_
_entity.id
_entity.type
_entity.pdbx_description
1 polymer ?
#
loop_
_entity_poly.entity_id
_entity_poly.type
_entity_poly.pdbx_seq_one_letter_code
_entity_poly.pdbx_strand_id
1 'polypeptide(L)'
;MPLSEFLNGYPTSSRHPSASGSGSYYYSRGGGSLSSNAPSPAVLPYNSIPSQQYNGVIENSTMSVHGSSRHPSAVESDTPSYWVEHLATFAVGREFGLQYPEDGVRKLKQLENSSAIWAQPMVLRLRPSVVSVEDENGDLVEQFPMELVTNPTAHLSTNPRDVYNNILLFIVKEDKKRGRSLNPTEMHIFQCNRVSANDVVDDIKAFLSGHYKKVRTGRRDTGFMIGYQPPFVMGLPSRGYHDDTSASSDSSESFERDVNTLNRCFDDIERFVARIQSAAIAQRELEAQTHRQRAHRKQNSRTPIDPQSGILQMRAQLPAEFEFVDILQKFKLSFNLLAKLKNHIHEPNAPELLHFLFTPLTIILDACRWGLGRNVAPQVVSPLLSRETRELLQNCLTSRESDVWMAMGEAWRIAPS
;
A
#
# COMPACT_ATOMS: atom_id res chain seq x y z
N MET A 1 0.61 -17.33 -3.01
CA MET A 1 1.23 -18.48 -2.33
C MET A 1 2.52 -17.95 -1.74
N PRO A 2 2.56 -17.75 -0.42
CA PRO A 2 3.74 -17.25 0.24
C PRO A 2 4.92 -18.20 0.01
N LEU A 3 6.13 -17.67 -0.09
CA LEU A 3 7.34 -18.45 -0.35
C LEU A 3 7.66 -19.49 0.76
N SER A 4 6.91 -19.45 1.86
CA SER A 4 7.07 -20.29 3.04
C SER A 4 6.38 -21.67 3.00
N GLU A 5 5.64 -22.03 1.94
CA GLU A 5 4.93 -23.33 1.89
C GLU A 5 5.18 -24.10 0.57
N PHE A 6 6.33 -24.78 0.46
CA PHE A 6 6.58 -25.76 -0.61
C PHE A 6 7.27 -27.02 -0.08
N LEU A 7 6.50 -27.83 0.65
CA LEU A 7 6.78 -29.25 0.87
C LEU A 7 5.44 -30.01 0.79
N ASN A 8 5.02 -30.38 -0.43
CA ASN A 8 4.46 -31.70 -0.78
C ASN A 8 3.71 -31.73 -2.13
N GLY A 9 4.27 -32.49 -3.08
CA GLY A 9 3.63 -33.47 -3.97
C GLY A 9 2.37 -33.14 -4.80
N TYR A 10 2.53 -33.04 -6.12
CA TYR A 10 1.51 -33.36 -7.13
C TYR A 10 1.81 -34.73 -7.79
N PRO A 11 0.82 -35.36 -8.47
CA PRO A 11 0.89 -35.33 -9.93
C PRO A 11 -0.45 -35.18 -10.69
N THR A 12 -0.40 -34.30 -11.71
CA THR A 12 -0.87 -34.39 -13.12
C THR A 12 -2.17 -35.13 -13.51
N SER A 13 -3.04 -34.46 -14.31
CA SER A 13 -3.18 -34.74 -15.75
C SER A 13 -4.16 -33.79 -16.49
N SER A 14 -3.87 -33.60 -17.76
CA SER A 14 -4.38 -32.67 -18.79
C SER A 14 -5.73 -33.03 -19.44
N ARG A 15 -6.45 -32.05 -20.02
CA ARG A 15 -7.06 -32.12 -21.38
C ARG A 15 -7.62 -30.77 -21.90
N HIS A 16 -7.28 -30.48 -23.16
CA HIS A 16 -7.83 -29.47 -24.09
C HIS A 16 -9.32 -29.72 -24.46
N PRO A 17 -10.05 -28.77 -25.10
CA PRO A 17 -10.00 -28.58 -26.57
C PRO A 17 -10.20 -27.15 -27.12
N SER A 18 -9.80 -27.05 -28.39
CA SER A 18 -9.87 -26.00 -29.40
C SER A 18 -11.30 -25.62 -29.84
N ALA A 19 -11.50 -24.40 -30.33
CA ALA A 19 -12.51 -24.12 -31.36
C ALA A 19 -12.20 -22.82 -32.14
N SER A 20 -12.42 -22.92 -33.45
CA SER A 20 -12.20 -21.96 -34.53
C SER A 20 -13.51 -21.34 -35.02
N GLY A 21 -13.45 -20.13 -35.57
CA GLY A 21 -14.16 -19.82 -36.82
C GLY A 21 -15.33 -18.80 -36.81
N SER A 22 -15.09 -17.72 -37.56
CA SER A 22 -15.97 -17.18 -38.64
C SER A 22 -17.00 -16.08 -38.32
N GLY A 23 -16.94 -14.99 -39.10
CA GLY A 23 -18.07 -14.10 -39.36
C GLY A 23 -17.75 -12.65 -39.75
N SER A 24 -17.34 -12.40 -41.00
CA SER A 24 -17.32 -11.07 -41.66
C SER A 24 -18.68 -10.76 -42.31
N TYR A 25 -19.18 -9.51 -42.31
CA TYR A 25 -19.90 -8.90 -43.45
C TYR A 25 -19.90 -7.33 -43.37
N TYR A 26 -19.34 -6.69 -44.42
CA TYR A 26 -19.63 -5.41 -45.16
C TYR A 26 -20.17 -4.12 -44.45
N TYR A 27 -19.97 -2.86 -44.88
CA TYR A 27 -19.78 -2.20 -46.20
C TYR A 27 -19.06 -0.83 -46.06
N SER A 28 -18.63 -0.28 -47.21
CA SER A 28 -17.67 0.79 -47.49
C SER A 28 -18.11 2.28 -47.44
N ARG A 29 -17.09 3.15 -47.36
CA ARG A 29 -16.73 4.34 -48.18
C ARG A 29 -17.23 5.78 -47.87
N GLY A 30 -16.24 6.70 -47.93
CA GLY A 30 -16.30 8.15 -48.22
C GLY A 30 -15.83 8.99 -47.03
N GLY A 31 -14.77 9.82 -47.03
CA GLY A 31 -14.04 10.54 -48.07
C GLY A 31 -14.00 12.03 -47.66
N GLY A 32 -12.81 12.63 -47.48
CA GLY A 32 -12.66 14.09 -47.27
C GLY A 32 -11.52 14.52 -46.37
N SER A 33 -10.42 14.96 -46.98
CA SER A 33 -9.31 15.73 -46.39
C SER A 33 -9.72 17.19 -46.12
N LEU A 34 -9.04 17.88 -45.19
CA LEU A 34 -8.44 19.22 -45.37
C LEU A 34 -7.72 19.70 -44.08
N SER A 35 -6.55 20.29 -44.26
CA SER A 35 -5.67 20.92 -43.27
C SER A 35 -6.05 22.38 -42.99
N SER A 36 -5.66 22.95 -41.85
CA SER A 36 -4.79 24.16 -41.80
C SER A 36 -4.47 24.63 -40.38
N ASN A 37 -3.35 25.35 -40.30
CA ASN A 37 -2.58 25.83 -39.15
C ASN A 37 -3.19 27.07 -38.45
N ALA A 38 -2.96 27.17 -37.12
CA ALA A 38 -2.45 28.28 -36.25
C ALA A 38 -2.78 29.78 -36.58
N PRO A 39 -2.45 30.81 -35.73
CA PRO A 39 -1.69 30.83 -34.46
C PRO A 39 -2.24 31.79 -33.33
N SER A 40 -1.53 31.80 -32.19
CA SER A 40 -1.59 32.76 -31.07
C SER A 40 -1.08 34.18 -31.43
N PRO A 41 -1.22 35.16 -30.52
CA PRO A 41 -0.02 35.93 -30.15
C PRO A 41 0.09 36.28 -28.65
N ALA A 42 1.35 36.45 -28.22
CA ALA A 42 1.78 37.07 -26.97
C ALA A 42 2.34 38.48 -27.25
N VAL A 43 2.43 39.34 -26.21
CA VAL A 43 3.60 40.19 -25.81
C VAL A 43 3.15 41.31 -24.84
N LEU A 44 3.99 41.51 -23.81
CA LEU A 44 4.00 42.45 -22.64
C LEU A 44 4.46 43.89 -23.01
N PRO A 45 5.00 44.76 -22.10
CA PRO A 45 4.61 45.31 -20.77
C PRO A 45 4.74 46.87 -20.70
N TYR A 46 4.50 47.55 -19.55
CA TYR A 46 5.30 48.69 -19.00
C TYR A 46 4.76 49.23 -17.62
N ASN A 47 5.68 49.39 -16.63
CA ASN A 47 5.91 50.40 -15.55
C ASN A 47 4.76 51.23 -14.90
N SER A 48 4.78 51.83 -13.69
CA SER A 48 5.47 51.76 -12.37
C SER A 48 5.05 53.02 -11.51
N ILE A 49 4.40 52.85 -10.32
CA ILE A 49 4.54 53.57 -8.98
C ILE A 49 4.39 55.15 -8.89
N PRO A 50 3.99 55.89 -7.79
CA PRO A 50 3.51 55.58 -6.39
C PRO A 50 2.30 56.40 -5.78
N SER A 51 1.84 55.94 -4.59
CA SER A 51 1.38 56.62 -3.34
C SER A 51 0.29 57.72 -3.29
N GLN A 52 -0.72 57.53 -2.43
CA GLN A 52 -1.13 58.49 -1.38
C GLN A 52 -2.09 57.89 -0.33
N GLN A 53 -1.90 58.31 0.94
CA GLN A 53 -2.68 57.99 2.14
C GLN A 53 -4.10 58.58 2.11
N TYR A 54 -5.11 57.85 2.58
CA TYR A 54 -6.23 58.42 3.34
C TYR A 54 -6.88 57.39 4.26
N ASN A 55 -7.29 57.86 5.43
CA ASN A 55 -7.85 57.12 6.56
C ASN A 55 -9.39 57.24 6.52
N GLY A 56 -10.16 56.16 6.74
CA GLY A 56 -11.59 56.32 7.05
C GLY A 56 -12.53 55.13 6.77
N VAL A 57 -13.00 54.51 7.87
CA VAL A 57 -14.37 54.04 8.18
C VAL A 57 -15.01 52.88 7.38
N ILE A 58 -15.65 52.03 8.17
CA ILE A 58 -16.34 50.74 7.95
C ILE A 58 -17.53 50.82 6.97
N GLU A 59 -17.63 49.87 6.02
CA GLU A 59 -18.91 49.24 5.65
C GLU A 59 -18.74 47.90 4.92
N ASN A 60 -19.68 46.97 5.18
CA ASN A 60 -19.72 45.59 4.70
C ASN A 60 -20.07 45.49 3.21
N SER A 61 -19.33 44.67 2.43
CA SER A 61 -19.85 43.50 1.68
C SER A 61 -18.89 42.96 0.60
N THR A 62 -18.76 41.63 0.58
CA THR A 62 -18.51 40.71 -0.55
C THR A 62 -17.15 40.67 -1.30
N MET A 63 -16.46 39.53 -1.07
CA MET A 63 -15.73 38.65 -2.02
C MET A 63 -14.40 39.12 -2.66
N SER A 64 -13.27 38.49 -2.25
CA SER A 64 -12.52 37.48 -3.05
C SER A 64 -11.05 37.32 -2.59
N VAL A 65 -10.70 36.08 -2.23
CA VAL A 65 -9.42 35.36 -2.43
C VAL A 65 -8.11 36.17 -2.52
N HIS A 66 -7.22 36.01 -1.55
CA HIS A 66 -5.81 35.63 -1.79
C HIS A 66 -5.20 34.90 -0.60
N GLY A 67 -4.30 33.98 -0.92
CA GLY A 67 -3.75 32.97 -0.03
C GLY A 67 -3.09 33.52 1.23
N SER A 68 -3.30 32.79 2.33
CA SER A 68 -2.40 32.79 3.46
C SER A 68 -2.44 31.39 4.04
N SER A 69 -1.25 30.81 4.17
CA SER A 69 -0.95 29.61 4.93
C SER A 69 -1.87 29.51 6.15
N ARG A 70 -2.83 28.58 6.11
CA ARG A 70 -3.65 28.29 7.27
C ARG A 70 -2.78 27.54 8.26
N HIS A 71 -2.15 28.30 9.15
CA HIS A 71 -1.88 27.78 10.48
C HIS A 71 -3.21 27.21 11.01
N PRO A 72 -3.25 25.94 11.44
CA PRO A 72 -4.46 25.39 12.03
C PRO A 72 -4.82 26.23 13.24
N SER A 73 -6.05 26.71 13.26
CA SER A 73 -6.57 27.44 14.41
C SER A 73 -6.52 26.51 15.64
N ALA A 74 -6.16 27.03 16.81
CA ALA A 74 -5.99 26.25 18.05
C ALA A 74 -7.24 25.48 18.53
N VAL A 75 -8.35 25.56 17.78
CA VAL A 75 -9.62 24.86 18.02
C VAL A 75 -9.74 23.60 17.13
N GLU A 76 -8.99 23.50 16.02
CA GLU A 76 -8.99 22.32 15.13
C GLU A 76 -8.15 21.15 15.66
N SER A 77 -7.33 21.38 16.70
CA SER A 77 -6.45 20.38 17.31
C SER A 77 -7.13 19.49 18.37
N ASP A 78 -8.37 19.78 18.77
CA ASP A 78 -9.05 19.08 19.87
C ASP A 78 -10.28 18.29 19.39
N THR A 79 -10.13 17.52 18.31
CA THR A 79 -11.14 16.55 17.87
C THR A 79 -10.67 15.12 18.15
N PRO A 80 -11.59 14.19 18.48
CA PRO A 80 -11.22 12.81 18.71
C PRO A 80 -10.50 12.23 17.48
N SER A 81 -9.29 11.73 17.69
CA SER A 81 -8.39 11.28 16.62
C SER A 81 -7.74 9.94 16.98
N TYR A 82 -7.65 9.02 16.01
CA TYR A 82 -7.28 7.63 16.24
C TYR A 82 -6.26 7.15 15.20
N TRP A 83 -5.20 6.47 15.66
CA TRP A 83 -4.27 5.77 14.77
C TRP A 83 -4.86 4.47 14.29
N VAL A 84 -4.95 4.37 12.98
CA VAL A 84 -5.50 3.20 12.31
C VAL A 84 -4.64 2.84 11.11
N GLU A 85 -4.70 1.58 10.72
CA GLU A 85 -4.19 1.14 9.43
C GLU A 85 -5.38 0.80 8.55
N HIS A 86 -5.51 1.47 7.40
CA HIS A 86 -6.53 1.10 6.43
C HIS A 86 -6.15 -0.22 5.76
N LEU A 87 -7.06 -1.20 5.79
CA LEU A 87 -6.83 -2.54 5.26
C LEU A 87 -7.54 -2.75 3.93
N ALA A 88 -8.81 -2.36 3.82
CA ALA A 88 -9.59 -2.56 2.61
C ALA A 88 -10.79 -1.60 2.50
N THR A 89 -11.20 -1.35 1.27
CA THR A 89 -12.51 -0.77 0.94
C THR A 89 -13.21 -1.72 -0.02
N PHE A 90 -14.46 -2.09 0.27
CA PHE A 90 -15.26 -2.97 -0.58
C PHE A 90 -16.58 -2.33 -1.00
N ALA A 91 -16.96 -2.48 -2.26
CA ALA A 91 -18.32 -2.22 -2.69
C ALA A 91 -19.31 -3.19 -1.99
N VAL A 92 -20.40 -2.64 -1.46
CA VAL A 92 -21.45 -3.32 -0.72
C VAL A 92 -22.69 -3.43 -1.60
N GLY A 93 -23.22 -4.64 -1.72
CA GLY A 93 -24.34 -4.95 -2.60
C GLY A 93 -24.57 -6.45 -2.68
N ARG A 94 -25.79 -6.85 -3.06
CA ARG A 94 -26.16 -8.26 -3.24
C ARG A 94 -25.32 -8.91 -4.33
N GLU A 95 -25.04 -8.16 -5.38
CA GLU A 95 -24.21 -8.54 -6.52
C GLU A 95 -22.76 -8.86 -6.13
N PHE A 96 -22.28 -8.31 -5.02
CA PHE A 96 -20.92 -8.54 -4.51
C PHE A 96 -20.86 -9.59 -3.41
N GLY A 97 -22.01 -10.16 -3.00
CA GLY A 97 -22.10 -11.08 -1.86
C GLY A 97 -21.68 -10.44 -0.52
N LEU A 98 -21.73 -9.11 -0.43
CA LEU A 98 -21.27 -8.31 0.71
C LEU A 98 -22.43 -7.42 1.15
N GLN A 99 -23.08 -7.75 2.26
CA GLN A 99 -24.18 -6.95 2.81
C GLN A 99 -23.98 -6.60 4.27
N TYR A 100 -23.34 -7.49 5.04
CA TYR A 100 -23.16 -7.33 6.48
C TYR A 100 -21.68 -7.17 6.85
N PRO A 101 -21.34 -6.47 7.95
CA PRO A 101 -19.95 -6.29 8.38
C PRO A 101 -19.14 -7.59 8.49
N GLU A 102 -19.78 -8.68 8.90
CA GLU A 102 -19.17 -10.01 9.02
C GLU A 102 -18.70 -10.55 7.65
N ASP A 103 -19.40 -10.22 6.57
CA ASP A 103 -19.00 -10.56 5.21
C ASP A 103 -17.69 -9.87 4.83
N GLY A 104 -17.51 -8.61 5.28
CA GLY A 104 -16.30 -7.83 5.07
C GLY A 104 -15.08 -8.46 5.73
N VAL A 105 -15.19 -8.84 7.02
CA VAL A 105 -14.11 -9.53 7.76
C VAL A 105 -13.77 -10.86 7.10
N ARG A 106 -14.79 -11.64 6.70
CA ARG A 106 -14.57 -12.92 6.01
C ARG A 106 -13.85 -12.74 4.68
N LYS A 107 -14.23 -11.74 3.88
CA LYS A 107 -13.56 -11.44 2.61
C LYS A 107 -12.14 -10.92 2.83
N LEU A 108 -11.91 -10.11 3.86
CA LEU A 108 -10.58 -9.66 4.25
C LEU A 108 -9.65 -10.86 4.51
N LYS A 109 -10.08 -11.81 5.36
CA LYS A 109 -9.31 -13.03 5.64
C LYS A 109 -9.02 -13.88 4.39
N GLN A 110 -9.92 -13.89 3.41
CA GLN A 110 -9.69 -14.58 2.14
C GLN A 110 -8.62 -13.88 1.28
N LEU A 111 -8.55 -12.55 1.30
CA LEU A 111 -7.57 -11.77 0.54
C LEU A 111 -6.16 -11.83 1.14
N GLU A 112 -6.05 -12.11 2.44
CA GLU A 112 -4.77 -12.33 3.12
C GLU A 112 -3.99 -13.49 2.49
N ASN A 113 -4.68 -14.60 2.19
CA ASN A 113 -4.07 -15.76 1.54
C ASN A 113 -3.51 -15.45 0.13
N SER A 114 -3.97 -14.36 -0.49
CA SER A 114 -3.46 -13.87 -1.78
C SER A 114 -2.42 -12.76 -1.66
N SER A 115 -1.98 -12.41 -0.44
CA SER A 115 -1.07 -11.28 -0.16
C SER A 115 -1.56 -9.96 -0.76
N ALA A 116 -2.88 -9.80 -0.92
CA ALA A 116 -3.49 -8.66 -1.62
C ALA A 116 -3.83 -7.50 -0.67
N ILE A 117 -3.63 -7.69 0.63
CA ILE A 117 -3.91 -6.69 1.65
C ILE A 117 -2.65 -5.89 1.91
N TRP A 118 -2.76 -4.57 1.71
CA TRP A 118 -1.74 -3.62 2.12
C TRP A 118 -2.31 -2.74 3.23
N ALA A 119 -1.66 -2.78 4.38
CA ALA A 119 -1.98 -1.94 5.53
C ALA A 119 -1.36 -0.57 5.36
N GLN A 120 -2.18 0.47 5.37
CA GLN A 120 -1.73 1.84 5.19
C GLN A 120 -1.97 2.66 6.47
N PRO A 121 -0.91 3.12 7.18
CA PRO A 121 -1.04 3.94 8.37
C PRO A 121 -1.76 5.27 8.09
N MET A 122 -2.74 5.60 8.92
CA MET A 122 -3.60 6.78 8.78
C MET A 122 -4.09 7.29 10.15
N VAL A 123 -4.64 8.51 10.15
CA VAL A 123 -5.33 9.12 11.28
C VAL A 123 -6.82 9.29 10.93
N LEU A 124 -7.68 8.58 11.66
CA LEU A 124 -9.12 8.79 11.60
C LEU A 124 -9.51 9.92 12.56
N ARG A 125 -10.27 10.92 12.10
CA ARG A 125 -10.80 11.99 12.96
C ARG A 125 -12.31 12.12 12.87
N LEU A 126 -12.93 12.35 14.02
CA LEU A 126 -14.37 12.55 14.13
C LEU A 126 -14.69 14.03 14.34
N ARG A 127 -15.55 14.58 13.47
CA ARG A 127 -16.16 15.91 13.61
C ARG A 127 -17.68 15.78 13.53
N PRO A 128 -18.46 16.73 14.07
CA PRO A 128 -19.92 16.59 14.17
C PRO A 128 -20.63 16.30 12.85
N SER A 129 -20.15 16.87 11.75
CA SER A 129 -20.73 16.70 10.42
C SER A 129 -19.99 15.69 9.54
N VAL A 130 -18.81 15.22 9.96
CA VAL A 130 -17.91 14.53 9.04
C VAL A 130 -16.89 13.64 9.74
N VAL A 131 -16.58 12.50 9.14
CA VAL A 131 -15.44 11.65 9.46
C VAL A 131 -14.34 11.93 8.44
N SER A 132 -13.12 12.24 8.87
CA SER A 132 -11.98 12.39 7.96
C SER A 132 -10.92 11.34 8.20
N VAL A 133 -10.22 10.99 7.14
CA VAL A 133 -9.04 10.14 7.14
C VAL A 133 -7.89 10.98 6.61
N GLU A 134 -6.84 11.11 7.41
CA GLU A 134 -5.63 11.88 7.11
C GLU A 134 -4.43 10.93 7.06
N ASP A 135 -3.38 11.28 6.31
CA ASP A 135 -2.13 10.55 6.32
C ASP A 135 -1.27 10.89 7.55
N GLU A 136 -0.06 10.33 7.64
CA GLU A 136 0.86 10.60 8.75
C GLU A 136 1.37 12.05 8.81
N ASN A 137 1.33 12.77 7.68
CA ASN A 137 1.73 14.17 7.56
C ASN A 137 0.58 15.12 7.95
N GLY A 138 -0.64 14.60 8.08
CA GLY A 138 -1.85 15.36 8.35
C GLY A 138 -2.57 15.84 7.08
N ASP A 139 -2.16 15.35 5.91
CA ASP A 139 -2.84 15.66 4.65
C ASP A 139 -4.16 14.89 4.56
N LEU A 140 -5.21 15.57 4.12
CA LEU A 140 -6.55 14.98 3.99
C LEU A 140 -6.55 13.93 2.86
N VAL A 141 -6.87 12.69 3.21
CA VAL A 141 -7.00 11.58 2.26
C VAL A 141 -8.45 11.41 1.85
N GLU A 142 -9.34 11.17 2.81
CA GLU A 142 -10.76 10.96 2.54
C GLU A 142 -11.66 11.64 3.57
N GLN A 143 -12.88 11.95 3.14
CA GLN A 143 -13.84 12.65 3.97
C GLN A 143 -15.26 12.12 3.74
N PHE A 144 -15.86 11.56 4.78
CA PHE A 144 -17.19 10.97 4.74
C PHE A 144 -18.19 11.85 5.51
N PRO A 145 -19.25 12.36 4.86
CA PRO A 145 -20.34 13.01 5.59
C PRO A 145 -20.87 12.08 6.69
N MET A 146 -20.97 12.58 7.92
CA MET A 146 -21.40 11.79 9.07
C MET A 146 -22.79 11.17 8.83
N GLU A 147 -23.66 11.86 8.08
CA GLU A 147 -24.99 11.36 7.72
C GLU A 147 -25.01 10.15 6.79
N LEU A 148 -23.91 9.87 6.08
CA LEU A 148 -23.77 8.72 5.18
C LEU A 148 -23.08 7.53 5.86
N VAL A 149 -22.39 7.75 6.98
CA VAL A 149 -21.75 6.71 7.78
C VAL A 149 -22.82 5.90 8.52
N THR A 150 -22.77 4.59 8.37
CA THR A 150 -23.71 3.64 8.96
C THR A 150 -23.00 2.37 9.40
N ASN A 151 -23.64 1.61 10.29
CA ASN A 151 -23.16 0.31 10.77
C ASN A 151 -21.69 0.32 11.27
N PRO A 152 -21.28 1.23 12.18
CA PRO A 152 -19.98 1.12 12.80
C PRO A 152 -19.92 -0.16 13.66
N THR A 153 -18.97 -1.03 13.34
CA THR A 153 -18.82 -2.36 13.92
C THR A 153 -17.36 -2.60 14.27
N ALA A 154 -17.12 -3.26 15.40
CA ALA A 154 -15.80 -3.71 15.81
C ALA A 154 -15.73 -5.23 15.70
N HIS A 155 -14.63 -5.75 15.16
CA HIS A 155 -14.31 -7.16 15.18
C HIS A 155 -13.12 -7.38 16.11
N LEU A 156 -13.37 -8.11 17.21
CA LEU A 156 -12.35 -8.60 18.11
C LEU A 156 -12.29 -10.12 17.99
N SER A 157 -11.09 -10.65 17.79
CA SER A 157 -10.83 -12.08 17.77
C SER A 157 -10.27 -12.53 19.11
N THR A 158 -10.80 -13.63 19.62
CA THR A 158 -10.27 -14.33 20.81
C THR A 158 -9.18 -15.34 20.44
N ASN A 159 -8.94 -15.57 19.15
CA ASN A 159 -7.94 -16.51 18.67
C ASN A 159 -6.57 -15.80 18.54
N PRO A 160 -5.53 -16.23 19.28
CA PRO A 160 -4.20 -15.62 19.20
C PRO A 160 -3.52 -15.74 17.82
N ARG A 161 -3.98 -16.65 16.97
CA ARG A 161 -3.46 -16.84 15.60
C ARG A 161 -4.15 -15.93 14.57
N ASP A 162 -5.17 -15.19 14.96
CA ASP A 162 -5.89 -14.31 14.04
C ASP A 162 -5.13 -12.99 13.90
N VAL A 163 -4.59 -12.77 12.71
CA VAL A 163 -3.78 -11.58 12.40
C VAL A 163 -4.65 -10.33 12.40
N TYR A 164 -5.91 -10.45 12.00
CA TYR A 164 -6.90 -9.37 12.01
C TYR A 164 -7.71 -9.38 13.30
N ASN A 165 -7.18 -8.70 14.31
CA ASN A 165 -7.85 -8.42 15.56
C ASN A 165 -7.91 -6.90 15.78
N ASN A 166 -8.85 -6.44 16.61
CA ASN A 166 -9.05 -5.01 16.87
C ASN A 166 -9.38 -4.21 15.61
N ILE A 167 -10.30 -4.73 14.80
CA ILE A 167 -10.69 -4.15 13.51
C ILE A 167 -11.92 -3.27 13.68
N LEU A 168 -11.89 -2.07 13.12
CA LEU A 168 -13.01 -1.15 12.95
C LEU A 168 -13.54 -1.25 11.51
N LEU A 169 -14.86 -1.32 11.37
CA LEU A 169 -15.55 -1.28 10.08
C LEU A 169 -16.70 -0.29 10.14
N PHE A 170 -16.97 0.42 9.03
CA PHE A 170 -18.22 1.15 8.85
C PHE A 170 -18.60 1.20 7.37
N ILE A 171 -19.89 1.40 7.11
CA ILE A 171 -20.47 1.48 5.75
C ILE A 171 -20.78 2.94 5.43
N VAL A 172 -20.28 3.42 4.29
CA VAL A 172 -20.62 4.73 3.74
C VAL A 172 -21.63 4.53 2.62
N LYS A 173 -22.84 5.06 2.82
CA LYS A 173 -23.91 5.00 1.81
C LYS A 173 -23.62 5.97 0.66
N GLU A 174 -24.10 5.58 -0.51
CA GLU A 174 -24.12 6.45 -1.69
C GLU A 174 -24.84 7.79 -1.38
N ASP A 175 -24.22 8.92 -1.72
CA ASP A 175 -24.83 10.24 -1.59
C ASP A 175 -25.84 10.48 -2.73
N LYS A 176 -27.11 10.18 -2.46
CA LYS A 176 -28.20 10.40 -3.44
C LYS A 176 -28.61 11.87 -3.58
N LYS A 177 -28.16 12.76 -2.70
CA LYS A 177 -28.58 14.19 -2.69
C LYS A 177 -27.75 15.02 -3.66
N ARG A 178 -26.48 14.67 -3.89
CA ARG A 178 -25.59 15.36 -4.86
C ARG A 178 -25.78 14.93 -6.32
N GLY A 179 -26.88 14.26 -6.64
CA GLY A 179 -27.15 13.61 -7.94
C GLY A 179 -27.04 12.08 -7.82
N ARG A 180 -27.00 11.36 -8.94
CA ARG A 180 -26.53 9.95 -8.90
C ARG A 180 -25.05 9.99 -8.53
N SER A 181 -24.72 9.79 -7.26
CA SER A 181 -23.34 9.59 -6.82
C SER A 181 -22.76 8.42 -7.62
N LEU A 182 -21.56 8.61 -8.16
CA LEU A 182 -20.90 7.60 -8.99
C LEU A 182 -20.27 6.48 -8.14
N ASN A 183 -20.17 6.70 -6.82
CA ASN A 183 -19.54 5.78 -5.90
C ASN A 183 -20.61 4.87 -5.29
N PRO A 184 -20.40 3.54 -5.35
CA PRO A 184 -21.31 2.58 -4.73
C PRO A 184 -21.33 2.76 -3.20
N THR A 185 -22.24 2.07 -2.52
CA THR A 185 -22.13 1.93 -1.07
C THR A 185 -20.84 1.17 -0.75
N GLU A 186 -20.03 1.68 0.15
CA GLU A 186 -18.69 1.17 0.44
C GLU A 186 -18.56 0.75 1.91
N MET A 187 -17.80 -0.30 2.15
CA MET A 187 -17.40 -0.74 3.48
C MET A 187 -15.91 -0.47 3.66
N HIS A 188 -15.57 0.37 4.62
CA HIS A 188 -14.19 0.71 4.96
C HIS A 188 -13.76 -0.10 6.17
N ILE A 189 -12.59 -0.72 6.08
CA ILE A 189 -12.05 -1.63 7.09
C ILE A 189 -10.68 -1.13 7.54
N PHE A 190 -10.53 -0.98 8.85
CA PHE A 190 -9.34 -0.43 9.49
C PHE A 190 -8.91 -1.31 10.66
N GLN A 191 -7.61 -1.47 10.85
CA GLN A 191 -7.04 -2.02 12.08
C GLN A 191 -6.74 -0.88 13.04
N CYS A 192 -7.12 -1.03 14.31
CA CYS A 192 -6.82 -0.05 15.35
C CYS A 192 -5.55 -0.49 16.11
N ASN A 193 -4.55 0.40 16.19
CA ASN A 193 -3.23 0.01 16.74
C ASN A 193 -3.08 0.34 18.23
N ARG A 194 -3.68 1.45 18.70
CA ARG A 194 -3.44 2.02 20.04
C ARG A 194 -4.70 2.26 20.87
N VAL A 195 -5.85 1.85 20.33
CA VAL A 195 -7.18 2.08 20.89
C VAL A 195 -8.03 0.86 20.59
N SER A 196 -8.98 0.52 21.49
CA SER A 196 -9.92 -0.54 21.19
C SER A 196 -10.86 -0.10 20.06
N ALA A 197 -11.05 -0.94 19.05
CA ALA A 197 -12.02 -0.72 17.99
C ALA A 197 -13.44 -0.53 18.55
N ASN A 198 -13.79 -1.18 19.67
CA ASN A 198 -15.06 -0.96 20.36
C ASN A 198 -15.20 0.49 20.84
N ASP A 199 -14.16 1.05 21.45
CA ASP A 199 -14.19 2.45 21.91
C ASP A 199 -14.41 3.41 20.74
N VAL A 200 -13.75 3.15 19.60
CA VAL A 200 -13.91 3.97 18.39
C VAL A 200 -15.33 3.83 17.82
N VAL A 201 -15.91 2.63 17.81
CA VAL A 201 -17.29 2.39 17.40
C VAL A 201 -18.28 3.14 18.28
N ASP A 202 -18.10 3.10 19.60
CA ASP A 202 -18.97 3.78 20.55
C ASP A 202 -18.89 5.30 20.40
N ASP A 203 -17.70 5.82 20.11
CA ASP A 203 -17.55 7.23 19.77
C ASP A 203 -18.27 7.58 18.47
N ILE A 204 -18.10 6.79 17.39
CA ILE A 204 -18.80 7.04 16.13
C ILE A 204 -20.32 7.01 16.35
N LYS A 205 -20.85 6.07 17.14
CA LYS A 205 -22.27 6.04 17.53
C LYS A 205 -22.69 7.28 18.33
N ALA A 206 -21.85 7.79 19.22
CA ALA A 206 -22.11 9.03 19.94
C ALA A 206 -22.18 10.23 18.97
N PHE A 207 -21.33 10.29 17.95
CA PHE A 207 -21.41 11.30 16.90
C PHE A 207 -22.68 11.17 16.05
N LEU A 208 -23.01 9.96 15.59
CA LEU A 208 -24.22 9.68 14.81
C LEU A 208 -25.51 10.03 15.56
N SER A 209 -25.51 9.90 16.89
CA SER A 209 -26.66 10.25 17.74
C SER A 209 -26.66 11.69 18.25
N GLY A 210 -25.71 12.53 17.83
CA GLY A 210 -25.59 13.93 18.26
C GLY A 210 -25.00 14.13 19.66
N HIS A 211 -24.55 13.07 20.33
CA HIS A 211 -23.93 13.10 21.65
C HIS A 211 -22.41 13.32 21.62
N TYR A 212 -21.88 13.88 20.52
CA TYR A 212 -20.44 14.06 20.30
C TYR A 212 -19.70 14.85 21.38
N LYS A 213 -20.38 15.73 22.13
CA LYS A 213 -19.79 16.49 23.25
C LYS A 213 -19.33 15.61 24.43
N LYS A 214 -19.82 14.37 24.51
CA LYS A 214 -19.41 13.39 25.53
C LYS A 214 -18.14 12.64 25.16
N VAL A 215 -17.72 12.72 23.89
CA VAL A 215 -16.55 12.02 23.39
C VAL A 215 -15.30 12.78 23.78
N ARG A 216 -14.34 12.07 24.38
CA ARG A 216 -13.04 12.64 24.73
C ARG A 216 -12.33 13.15 23.49
N THR A 217 -11.92 14.42 23.53
CA THR A 217 -11.19 15.11 22.47
C THR A 217 -9.70 14.78 22.49
N GLY A 218 -9.02 15.14 21.40
CA GLY A 218 -7.61 14.88 21.21
C GLY A 218 -7.29 13.46 20.72
N ARG A 219 -5.99 13.15 20.73
CA ARG A 219 -5.44 11.90 20.20
C ARG A 219 -5.65 10.78 21.22
N ARG A 220 -6.41 9.75 20.85
CA ARG A 220 -6.64 8.59 21.71
C ARG A 220 -5.45 7.63 21.64
N ASP A 221 -4.82 7.47 22.80
CA ASP A 221 -3.87 6.40 23.07
C ASP A 221 -4.30 5.80 24.41
N THR A 222 -4.99 4.66 24.37
CA THR A 222 -5.41 3.96 25.59
C THR A 222 -4.37 2.93 26.04
N GLY A 223 -3.22 2.87 25.35
CA GLY A 223 -2.23 1.82 25.58
C GLY A 223 -2.79 0.44 25.28
N PHE A 224 -3.74 0.32 24.34
CA PHE A 224 -4.29 -0.98 23.93
C PHE A 224 -3.16 -1.81 23.29
N MET A 225 -2.56 -2.72 24.06
CA MET A 225 -1.51 -3.62 23.59
C MET A 225 -2.15 -4.96 23.25
N ILE A 226 -2.19 -5.31 21.96
CA ILE A 226 -2.44 -6.70 21.55
C ILE A 226 -1.18 -7.49 21.91
N GLY A 227 -1.24 -8.29 22.99
CA GLY A 227 -0.47 -9.53 23.13
C GLY A 227 1.06 -9.50 23.09
N TYR A 228 1.74 -8.35 23.03
CA TYR A 228 3.19 -8.30 23.26
C TYR A 228 3.46 -8.40 24.76
N GLN A 229 3.53 -9.63 25.25
CA GLN A 229 4.35 -9.93 26.43
C GLN A 229 5.80 -9.55 26.07
N PRO A 230 6.44 -8.59 26.75
CA PRO A 230 7.89 -8.53 26.70
C PRO A 230 8.42 -9.88 27.23
N PRO A 231 9.48 -10.45 26.67
CA PRO A 231 10.07 -11.64 27.27
C PRO A 231 10.41 -11.31 28.72
N PHE A 232 9.89 -12.14 29.62
CA PHE A 232 10.18 -12.10 31.04
C PHE A 232 11.66 -11.82 31.25
N VAL A 233 11.97 -10.69 31.89
CA VAL A 233 13.28 -10.45 32.48
C VAL A 233 13.35 -11.34 33.71
N MET A 234 13.68 -12.63 33.51
CA MET A 234 14.00 -13.51 34.63
C MET A 234 15.36 -13.11 35.17
N GLY A 235 15.38 -12.91 36.49
CA GLY A 235 16.52 -12.41 37.24
C GLY A 235 17.78 -13.24 37.10
N LEU A 236 18.89 -12.54 37.36
CA LEU A 236 20.20 -13.08 37.65
C LEU A 236 20.13 -14.29 38.61
N PRO A 237 20.99 -15.29 38.41
CA PRO A 237 21.77 -15.76 39.54
C PRO A 237 23.28 -15.75 39.28
N SER A 238 23.97 -15.64 40.41
CA SER A 238 25.40 -15.52 40.60
C SER A 238 26.29 -16.53 39.87
N ARG A 239 27.38 -15.98 39.30
CA ARG A 239 28.78 -16.34 39.55
C ARG A 239 29.07 -17.82 39.84
N GLY A 240 29.43 -18.57 38.79
CA GLY A 240 30.24 -19.78 38.85
C GLY A 240 31.46 -19.61 37.92
N TYR A 241 32.65 -19.91 38.45
CA TYR A 241 33.95 -19.87 37.76
C TYR A 241 34.20 -21.18 36.97
N HIS A 242 35.11 -21.11 35.98
CA HIS A 242 35.76 -22.17 35.17
C HIS A 242 34.96 -22.67 33.94
N ASP A 243 35.55 -22.95 32.76
CA ASP A 243 36.94 -23.10 32.32
C ASP A 243 37.04 -22.86 30.79
N ASP A 244 38.24 -22.57 30.29
CA ASP A 244 38.57 -22.25 28.90
C ASP A 244 38.23 -23.38 27.90
N THR A 245 37.42 -23.12 26.86
CA THR A 245 37.40 -23.86 25.58
C THR A 245 36.60 -23.14 24.49
N SER A 246 36.96 -21.88 24.21
CA SER A 246 36.33 -21.06 23.16
C SER A 246 37.08 -21.19 21.83
N ALA A 247 36.59 -22.07 20.94
CA ALA A 247 36.92 -22.02 19.50
C ALA A 247 35.84 -22.63 18.58
N SER A 248 34.80 -23.29 19.12
CA SER A 248 33.78 -24.01 18.33
C SER A 248 32.36 -23.41 18.38
N SER A 249 32.10 -22.44 19.27
CA SER A 249 30.74 -21.85 19.43
C SER A 249 30.46 -20.71 18.44
N ASP A 250 31.50 -20.04 17.94
CA ASP A 250 31.40 -18.82 17.14
C ASP A 250 30.89 -19.08 15.71
N SER A 251 31.21 -20.25 15.15
CA SER A 251 30.76 -20.66 13.80
C SER A 251 29.26 -20.99 13.73
N SER A 252 28.70 -21.57 14.79
CA SER A 252 27.29 -21.95 14.84
C SER A 252 26.39 -20.72 15.03
N GLU A 253 26.78 -19.79 15.91
CA GLU A 253 26.06 -18.53 16.11
C GLU A 253 26.11 -17.63 14.86
N SER A 254 27.25 -17.59 14.16
CA SER A 254 27.34 -16.87 12.88
C SER A 254 26.42 -17.46 11.82
N PHE A 255 26.29 -18.79 11.76
CA PHE A 255 25.42 -19.46 10.79
C PHE A 255 23.93 -19.17 11.06
N GLU A 256 23.49 -19.30 12.30
CA GLU A 256 22.10 -18.99 12.68
C GLU A 256 21.75 -17.53 12.39
N ARG A 257 22.69 -16.60 12.64
CA ARG A 257 22.52 -15.19 12.29
C ARG A 257 22.34 -14.96 10.80
N ASP A 258 23.11 -15.65 9.97
CA ASP A 258 23.01 -15.55 8.51
C ASP A 258 21.66 -16.08 7.99
N VAL A 259 21.19 -17.22 8.52
CA VAL A 259 19.88 -17.79 8.19
C VAL A 259 18.75 -16.84 8.61
N ASN A 260 18.81 -16.30 9.82
CA ASN A 260 17.82 -15.32 10.30
C ASN A 260 17.81 -14.05 9.45
N THR A 261 18.98 -13.61 8.99
CA THR A 261 19.10 -12.44 8.09
C THR A 261 18.50 -12.75 6.71
N LEU A 262 18.75 -13.93 6.17
CA LEU A 262 18.19 -14.39 4.89
C LEU A 262 16.65 -14.43 4.93
N ASN A 263 16.08 -15.03 5.98
CA ASN A 263 14.63 -15.10 6.15
C ASN A 263 13.98 -13.71 6.25
N ARG A 264 14.59 -12.78 6.98
CA ARG A 264 14.12 -11.38 7.03
C ARG A 264 14.15 -10.71 5.67
N CYS A 265 15.17 -10.98 4.85
CA CYS A 265 15.23 -10.46 3.48
C CYS A 265 14.10 -11.04 2.62
N PHE A 266 13.76 -12.33 2.77
CA PHE A 266 12.65 -12.94 2.05
C PHE A 266 11.30 -12.33 2.43
N ASP A 267 11.05 -12.15 3.73
CA ASP A 267 9.82 -11.50 4.20
C ASP A 267 9.69 -10.08 3.62
N ASP A 268 10.78 -9.31 3.62
CA ASP A 268 10.78 -7.95 3.07
C ASP A 268 10.52 -7.93 1.57
N ILE A 269 11.15 -8.85 0.82
CA ILE A 269 10.93 -9.03 -0.62
C ILE A 269 9.46 -9.36 -0.89
N GLU A 270 8.89 -10.29 -0.14
CA GLU A 270 7.49 -10.68 -0.29
C GLU A 270 6.54 -9.52 0.01
N ARG A 271 6.75 -8.81 1.12
CA ARG A 271 5.97 -7.60 1.46
C ARG A 271 6.07 -6.54 0.37
N PHE A 272 7.25 -6.34 -0.21
CA PHE A 272 7.45 -5.36 -1.26
C PHE A 272 6.73 -5.75 -2.55
N VAL A 273 6.76 -7.03 -2.94
CA VAL A 273 6.01 -7.55 -4.09
C VAL A 273 4.50 -7.42 -3.88
N ALA A 274 4.00 -7.79 -2.71
CA ALA A 274 2.60 -7.63 -2.34
C ALA A 274 2.14 -6.17 -2.50
N ARG A 275 2.98 -5.22 -2.06
CA ARG A 275 2.71 -3.79 -2.18
C ARG A 275 2.69 -3.31 -3.64
N ILE A 276 3.61 -3.77 -4.49
CA ILE A 276 3.57 -3.50 -5.94
C ILE A 276 2.30 -4.04 -6.58
N GLN A 277 1.93 -5.28 -6.27
CA GLN A 277 0.73 -5.91 -6.83
C GLN A 277 -0.54 -5.20 -6.38
N SER A 278 -0.61 -4.83 -5.10
CA SER A 278 -1.70 -4.04 -4.54
C SER A 278 -1.83 -2.70 -5.27
N ALA A 279 -0.71 -2.00 -5.52
CA ALA A 279 -0.71 -0.75 -6.27
C ALA A 279 -1.17 -0.91 -7.73
N ALA A 280 -0.74 -1.97 -8.41
CA ALA A 280 -1.17 -2.27 -9.77
C ALA A 280 -2.68 -2.62 -9.84
N ILE A 281 -3.23 -3.27 -8.81
CA ILE A 281 -4.68 -3.54 -8.71
C ILE A 281 -5.43 -2.22 -8.48
N ALA A 282 -4.97 -1.39 -7.54
CA ALA A 282 -5.57 -0.10 -7.23
C ALA A 282 -5.55 0.86 -8.45
N GLN A 283 -4.47 0.86 -9.24
CA GLN A 283 -4.40 1.62 -10.49
C GLN A 283 -5.47 1.20 -11.50
N ARG A 284 -5.63 -0.12 -11.73
CA ARG A 284 -6.65 -0.63 -12.66
C ARG A 284 -8.06 -0.30 -12.17
N GLU A 285 -8.30 -0.36 -10.87
CA GLU A 285 -9.58 0.04 -10.29
C GLU A 285 -9.85 1.54 -10.47
N LEU A 286 -8.85 2.39 -10.24
CA LEU A 286 -8.93 3.83 -10.45
C LEU A 286 -9.20 4.18 -11.93
N GLU A 287 -8.52 3.50 -12.86
CA GLU A 287 -8.77 3.64 -14.30
C GLU A 287 -10.19 3.20 -14.69
N ALA A 288 -10.69 2.09 -14.12
CA ALA A 288 -12.05 1.63 -14.36
C ALA A 288 -13.10 2.62 -13.83
N GLN A 289 -12.88 3.19 -12.63
CA GLN A 289 -13.74 4.22 -12.06
C GLN A 289 -13.76 5.46 -12.96
N THR A 290 -12.60 6.00 -13.33
CA THR A 290 -12.52 7.18 -14.21
C THR A 290 -13.14 6.92 -15.58
N HIS A 291 -13.02 5.70 -16.13
CA HIS A 291 -13.68 5.33 -17.38
C HIS A 291 -15.21 5.30 -17.26
N ARG A 292 -15.75 4.75 -16.16
CA ARG A 292 -17.21 4.78 -15.86
C ARG A 292 -17.71 6.21 -15.73
N GLN A 293 -16.97 7.08 -15.04
CA GLN A 293 -17.32 8.51 -14.91
C GLN A 293 -17.36 9.21 -16.29
N ARG A 294 -16.40 8.91 -17.18
CA ARG A 294 -16.37 9.48 -18.55
C ARG A 294 -17.51 8.97 -19.43
N ALA A 295 -17.90 7.71 -19.32
CA ALA A 295 -19.03 7.14 -20.07
C ALA A 295 -20.36 7.80 -19.66
N HIS A 296 -20.53 8.13 -18.37
CA HIS A 296 -21.73 8.81 -17.86
C HIS A 296 -21.72 10.33 -18.04
N ARG A 297 -20.56 10.97 -18.24
CA ARG A 297 -20.44 12.43 -18.47
C ARG A 297 -21.00 12.94 -19.81
N LYS A 298 -21.44 12.06 -20.72
CA LYS A 298 -22.16 12.45 -21.95
C LYS A 298 -23.58 12.99 -21.73
N GLN A 299 -24.09 13.05 -20.49
CA GLN A 299 -25.45 13.53 -20.21
C GLN A 299 -25.60 14.75 -19.29
N ASN A 300 -24.53 15.26 -18.65
CA ASN A 300 -24.62 16.58 -17.98
C ASN A 300 -23.24 17.12 -17.59
N SER A 301 -23.00 18.40 -17.92
CA SER A 301 -21.76 19.09 -17.60
C SER A 301 -21.73 19.57 -16.14
N ARG A 302 -20.54 19.55 -15.54
CA ARG A 302 -20.17 20.04 -14.19
C ARG A 302 -20.60 19.16 -13.00
N THR A 303 -19.80 18.15 -12.72
CA THR A 303 -19.52 17.72 -11.34
C THR A 303 -18.05 17.98 -11.01
N PRO A 304 -17.75 18.62 -9.85
CA PRO A 304 -16.38 18.82 -9.36
C PRO A 304 -15.69 17.49 -9.06
N ILE A 305 -14.35 17.53 -9.01
CA ILE A 305 -13.48 16.42 -8.59
C ILE A 305 -13.92 15.94 -7.21
N ASP A 306 -14.24 14.66 -7.09
CA ASP A 306 -14.78 14.04 -5.88
C ASP A 306 -13.64 13.78 -4.88
N PRO A 307 -13.67 14.33 -3.64
CA PRO A 307 -12.67 14.08 -2.60
C PRO A 307 -12.63 12.62 -2.09
N GLN A 308 -13.44 11.74 -2.68
CA GLN A 308 -13.72 10.38 -2.23
C GLN A 308 -12.79 9.30 -2.83
N SER A 309 -11.84 9.65 -3.72
CA SER A 309 -10.88 8.69 -4.31
C SER A 309 -9.49 8.72 -3.67
N GLY A 310 -9.29 9.44 -2.57
CA GLY A 310 -7.96 9.67 -2.01
C GLY A 310 -7.25 8.39 -1.56
N ILE A 311 -7.93 7.46 -0.89
CA ILE A 311 -7.30 6.21 -0.45
C ILE A 311 -6.96 5.34 -1.66
N LEU A 312 -7.88 5.23 -2.62
CA LEU A 312 -7.62 4.47 -3.85
C LEU A 312 -6.45 5.07 -4.63
N GLN A 313 -6.36 6.39 -4.70
CA GLN A 313 -5.24 7.09 -5.33
C GLN A 313 -3.93 6.88 -4.58
N MET A 314 -3.93 6.88 -3.24
CA MET A 314 -2.73 6.55 -2.46
C MET A 314 -2.29 5.11 -2.67
N ARG A 315 -3.24 4.16 -2.68
CA ARG A 315 -2.97 2.74 -2.96
C ARG A 315 -2.41 2.55 -4.35
N ALA A 316 -2.86 3.33 -5.33
CA ALA A 316 -2.35 3.29 -6.69
C ALA A 316 -0.91 3.81 -6.83
N GLN A 317 -0.32 4.40 -5.79
CA GLN A 317 1.07 4.86 -5.83
C GLN A 317 2.03 3.69 -5.60
N LEU A 318 3.06 3.63 -6.45
CA LEU A 318 4.16 2.70 -6.25
C LEU A 318 5.08 3.17 -5.10
N PRO A 319 5.87 2.24 -4.54
CA PRO A 319 6.95 2.59 -3.62
C PRO A 319 7.87 3.68 -4.19
N ALA A 320 8.50 4.44 -3.30
CA ALA A 320 9.48 5.43 -3.74
C ALA A 320 10.75 4.75 -4.27
N GLU A 321 11.51 5.44 -5.14
CA GLU A 321 12.71 4.89 -5.77
C GLU A 321 13.73 4.34 -4.75
N PHE A 322 13.93 5.01 -3.62
CA PHE A 322 14.87 4.55 -2.61
C PHE A 322 14.48 3.19 -2.02
N GLU A 323 13.18 2.87 -1.96
CA GLU A 323 12.70 1.57 -1.48
C GLU A 323 12.95 0.46 -2.52
N PHE A 324 12.88 0.79 -3.82
CA PHE A 324 13.31 -0.12 -4.88
C PHE A 324 14.81 -0.39 -4.83
N VAL A 325 15.62 0.63 -4.50
CA VAL A 325 17.05 0.43 -4.27
C VAL A 325 17.24 -0.51 -3.08
N ASP A 326 16.65 -0.21 -1.91
CA ASP A 326 16.76 -1.04 -0.70
C ASP A 326 16.38 -2.51 -0.95
N ILE A 327 15.26 -2.77 -1.63
CA ILE A 327 14.84 -4.15 -1.88
C ILE A 327 15.80 -4.88 -2.82
N LEU A 328 16.36 -4.20 -3.82
CA LEU A 328 17.37 -4.76 -4.71
C LEU A 328 18.69 -5.03 -3.98
N GLN A 329 19.06 -4.21 -2.98
CA GLN A 329 20.17 -4.51 -2.09
C GLN A 329 19.92 -5.79 -1.29
N LYS A 330 18.69 -6.00 -0.82
CA LYS A 330 18.29 -7.24 -0.13
C LYS A 330 18.37 -8.47 -1.04
N PHE A 331 18.07 -8.36 -2.35
CA PHE A 331 18.34 -9.45 -3.30
C PHE A 331 19.84 -9.80 -3.38
N LYS A 332 20.72 -8.79 -3.50
CA LYS A 332 22.18 -9.04 -3.53
C LYS A 332 22.66 -9.69 -2.24
N LEU A 333 22.17 -9.22 -1.09
CA LEU A 333 22.46 -9.81 0.19
C LEU A 333 21.97 -11.26 0.27
N SER A 334 20.74 -11.54 -0.14
CA SER A 334 20.18 -12.89 -0.20
C SER A 334 21.02 -13.81 -1.07
N PHE A 335 21.47 -13.37 -2.26
CA PHE A 335 22.34 -14.17 -3.12
C PHE A 335 23.72 -14.44 -2.50
N ASN A 336 24.28 -13.48 -1.77
CA ASN A 336 25.52 -13.66 -1.01
C ASN A 336 25.35 -14.68 0.12
N LEU A 337 24.27 -14.58 0.89
CA LEU A 337 23.96 -15.50 1.97
C LEU A 337 23.65 -16.90 1.45
N LEU A 338 22.89 -17.05 0.36
CA LEU A 338 22.63 -18.35 -0.27
C LEU A 338 23.92 -19.05 -0.70
N ALA A 339 24.88 -18.33 -1.28
CA ALA A 339 26.17 -18.92 -1.65
C ALA A 339 27.01 -19.34 -0.44
N LYS A 340 26.97 -18.55 0.64
CA LYS A 340 27.64 -18.86 1.91
C LYS A 340 27.02 -20.09 2.60
N LEU A 341 25.71 -20.21 2.57
CA LEU A 341 24.93 -21.22 3.29
C LEU A 341 24.63 -22.48 2.45
N LYS A 342 25.05 -22.53 1.17
CA LYS A 342 24.65 -23.57 0.20
C LYS A 342 24.88 -25.01 0.64
N ASN A 343 25.87 -25.27 1.51
CA ASN A 343 26.20 -26.61 2.02
C ASN A 343 25.42 -26.98 3.30
N HIS A 344 24.59 -26.07 3.80
CA HIS A 344 23.87 -26.20 5.07
C HIS A 344 22.35 -26.05 4.92
N ILE A 345 21.88 -25.66 3.73
CA ILE A 345 20.45 -25.53 3.40
C ILE A 345 20.10 -26.62 2.38
N HIS A 346 19.15 -27.49 2.73
CA HIS A 346 18.82 -28.66 1.91
C HIS A 346 17.37 -28.70 1.41
N GLU A 347 16.42 -28.04 2.07
CA GLU A 347 14.99 -28.13 1.74
C GLU A 347 14.26 -26.78 1.96
N PRO A 348 14.00 -25.98 0.91
CA PRO A 348 14.59 -26.05 -0.44
C PRO A 348 16.09 -25.72 -0.43
N ASN A 349 16.85 -26.30 -1.36
CA ASN A 349 18.30 -26.04 -1.45
C ASN A 349 18.63 -24.65 -2.01
N ALA A 350 19.89 -24.22 -1.94
CA ALA A 350 20.29 -22.88 -2.39
C ALA A 350 19.98 -22.59 -3.88
N PRO A 351 20.22 -23.50 -4.84
CA PRO A 351 19.74 -23.34 -6.23
C PRO A 351 18.22 -23.16 -6.37
N GLU A 352 17.41 -23.92 -5.64
CA GLU A 352 15.94 -23.78 -5.67
C GLU A 352 15.50 -22.42 -5.13
N LEU A 353 16.05 -22.01 -3.97
CA LEU A 353 15.80 -20.67 -3.41
C LEU A 353 16.24 -19.56 -4.35
N LEU A 354 17.34 -19.76 -5.08
CA LEU A 354 17.79 -18.81 -6.09
C LEU A 354 16.74 -18.65 -7.20
N HIS A 355 16.23 -19.75 -7.76
CA HIS A 355 15.15 -19.70 -8.77
C HIS A 355 13.88 -19.04 -8.22
N PHE A 356 13.51 -19.34 -6.97
CA PHE A 356 12.37 -18.71 -6.33
C PHE A 356 12.52 -17.21 -6.17
N LEU A 357 13.73 -16.69 -6.00
CA LEU A 357 14.01 -15.24 -5.95
C LEU A 357 13.93 -14.57 -7.33
N PHE A 358 14.13 -15.28 -8.44
CA PHE A 358 14.03 -14.65 -9.77
C PHE A 358 12.61 -14.25 -10.15
N THR A 359 11.60 -14.94 -9.61
CA THR A 359 10.19 -14.58 -9.80
C THR A 359 9.85 -13.20 -9.21
N PRO A 360 10.03 -12.94 -7.90
CA PRO A 360 9.81 -11.61 -7.31
C PRO A 360 10.78 -10.56 -7.86
N LEU A 361 12.03 -10.92 -8.17
CA LEU A 361 12.99 -9.99 -8.80
C LEU A 361 12.46 -9.47 -10.14
N THR A 362 11.91 -10.34 -10.99
CA THR A 362 11.34 -9.93 -12.29
C THR A 362 10.14 -9.00 -12.10
N ILE A 363 9.25 -9.30 -11.14
CA ILE A 363 8.10 -8.44 -10.82
C ILE A 363 8.56 -7.04 -10.42
N ILE A 364 9.59 -6.95 -9.58
CA ILE A 364 10.14 -5.67 -9.09
C ILE A 364 10.82 -4.90 -10.22
N LEU A 365 11.61 -5.56 -11.07
CA LEU A 365 12.26 -4.93 -12.22
C LEU A 365 11.24 -4.41 -13.23
N ASP A 366 10.18 -5.17 -13.50
CA ASP A 366 9.09 -4.70 -14.35
C ASP A 366 8.39 -3.49 -13.73
N ALA A 367 8.14 -3.49 -12.42
CA ALA A 367 7.61 -2.34 -11.68
C ALA A 367 8.48 -1.09 -11.76
N CYS A 368 9.81 -1.23 -11.77
CA CYS A 368 10.70 -0.10 -12.00
C CYS A 368 10.47 0.52 -13.39
N ARG A 369 10.29 -0.32 -14.42
CA ARG A 369 10.15 0.12 -15.81
C ARG A 369 8.84 0.86 -16.05
N TRP A 370 7.70 0.30 -15.63
CA TRP A 370 6.41 0.94 -15.84
C TRP A 370 6.11 2.04 -14.81
N GLY A 371 6.66 1.93 -13.61
CA GLY A 371 6.43 2.87 -12.52
C GLY A 371 7.32 4.11 -12.52
N LEU A 372 8.64 3.89 -12.56
CA LEU A 372 9.64 4.95 -12.48
C LEU A 372 10.13 5.40 -13.87
N GLY A 373 9.74 4.69 -14.92
CA GLY A 373 10.20 4.94 -16.29
C GLY A 373 11.69 4.65 -16.53
N ARG A 374 12.38 4.01 -15.57
CA ARG A 374 13.82 3.72 -15.63
C ARG A 374 14.18 2.42 -14.94
N ASN A 375 15.32 1.84 -15.30
CA ASN A 375 15.90 0.72 -14.59
C ASN A 375 16.83 1.23 -13.47
N VAL A 376 16.49 0.95 -12.23
CA VAL A 376 17.27 1.35 -11.05
C VAL A 376 18.34 0.32 -10.69
N ALA A 377 18.24 -0.92 -11.17
CA ALA A 377 19.16 -2.00 -10.84
C ALA A 377 20.65 -1.67 -11.10
N PRO A 378 21.03 -0.99 -12.22
CA PRO A 378 22.42 -0.62 -12.46
C PRO A 378 23.02 0.32 -11.40
N GLN A 379 22.20 1.03 -10.63
CA GLN A 379 22.64 1.97 -9.59
C GLN A 379 22.87 1.27 -8.24
N VAL A 380 22.45 0.02 -8.09
CA VAL A 380 22.52 -0.75 -6.84
C VAL A 380 23.89 -1.40 -6.69
N VAL A 381 24.87 -0.61 -6.25
CA VAL A 381 26.27 -1.08 -6.11
C VAL A 381 26.46 -1.97 -4.87
N SER A 382 25.91 -1.58 -3.73
CA SER A 382 26.06 -2.32 -2.46
C SER A 382 24.89 -3.30 -2.23
N PRO A 383 25.10 -4.44 -1.54
CA PRO A 383 26.39 -5.09 -1.34
C PRO A 383 26.96 -5.60 -2.68
N LEU A 384 28.28 -5.75 -2.78
CA LEU A 384 28.89 -6.40 -3.95
C LEU A 384 28.60 -7.91 -3.93
N LEU A 385 28.45 -8.51 -5.10
CA LEU A 385 28.27 -9.96 -5.18
C LEU A 385 29.60 -10.67 -4.94
N SER A 386 29.61 -11.65 -4.05
CA SER A 386 30.80 -12.45 -3.78
C SER A 386 31.20 -13.28 -5.01
N ARG A 387 32.42 -13.81 -5.02
CA ARG A 387 32.87 -14.70 -6.10
C ARG A 387 32.02 -15.98 -6.13
N GLU A 388 31.77 -16.56 -4.96
CA GLU A 388 30.98 -17.78 -4.78
C GLU A 388 29.54 -17.59 -5.26
N THR A 389 28.97 -16.40 -5.05
CA THR A 389 27.62 -16.05 -5.55
C THR A 389 27.57 -15.96 -7.06
N ARG A 390 28.58 -15.37 -7.70
CA ARG A 390 28.63 -15.32 -9.17
C ARG A 390 28.79 -16.70 -9.77
N GLU A 391 29.61 -17.55 -9.17
CA GLU A 391 29.76 -18.95 -9.57
C GLU A 391 28.43 -19.71 -9.40
N LEU A 392 27.70 -19.49 -8.30
CA LEU A 392 26.37 -20.06 -8.09
C LEU A 392 25.38 -19.60 -9.17
N LEU A 393 25.31 -18.29 -9.45
CA LEU A 393 24.44 -17.73 -10.49
C LEU A 393 24.78 -18.29 -11.88
N GLN A 394 26.06 -18.37 -12.25
CA GLN A 394 26.47 -18.89 -13.55
C GLN A 394 26.12 -20.37 -13.75
N ASN A 395 26.17 -21.16 -12.68
CA ASN A 395 25.95 -22.60 -12.74
C ASN A 395 24.47 -23.00 -12.61
N CYS A 396 23.66 -22.19 -11.92
CA CYS A 396 22.30 -22.57 -11.57
C CYS A 396 21.23 -21.88 -12.39
N LEU A 397 21.46 -20.66 -12.91
CA LEU A 397 20.40 -19.92 -13.61
C LEU A 397 20.02 -20.56 -14.95
N THR A 398 18.72 -20.58 -15.22
CA THR A 398 18.20 -20.87 -16.57
C THR A 398 18.59 -19.76 -17.55
N SER A 399 18.50 -20.03 -18.86
CA SER A 399 18.81 -19.01 -19.89
C SER A 399 18.03 -17.71 -19.69
N ARG A 400 16.73 -17.81 -19.34
CA ARG A 400 15.87 -16.65 -19.12
C ARG A 400 16.29 -15.84 -17.90
N GLU A 401 16.66 -16.50 -16.80
CA GLU A 401 17.12 -15.83 -15.58
C GLU A 401 18.51 -15.22 -15.77
N SER A 402 19.37 -15.88 -16.54
CA SER A 402 20.66 -15.33 -16.96
C SER A 402 20.48 -14.03 -17.76
N ASP A 403 19.53 -13.98 -18.69
CA ASP A 403 19.21 -12.75 -19.42
C ASP A 403 18.74 -11.62 -18.48
N VAL A 404 17.90 -11.94 -17.48
CA VAL A 404 17.49 -10.98 -16.44
C VAL A 404 18.70 -10.48 -15.66
N TRP A 405 19.58 -11.38 -15.22
CA TRP A 405 20.79 -11.02 -14.48
C TRP A 405 21.73 -10.11 -15.30
N MET A 406 21.91 -10.42 -16.58
CA MET A 406 22.72 -9.60 -17.49
C MET A 406 22.11 -8.22 -17.74
N ALA A 407 20.78 -8.13 -17.80
CA ALA A 407 20.06 -6.87 -17.99
C ALA A 407 20.12 -5.92 -16.78
N MET A 408 20.47 -6.40 -15.58
CA MET A 408 20.60 -5.56 -14.37
C MET A 408 21.83 -4.65 -14.36
N GLY A 409 22.78 -4.84 -15.29
CA GLY A 409 23.93 -3.96 -15.45
C GLY A 409 25.16 -4.35 -14.63
N GLU A 410 26.19 -3.52 -14.72
CA GLU A 410 27.55 -3.84 -14.27
C GLU A 410 27.68 -4.00 -12.76
N ALA A 411 26.91 -3.23 -11.98
CA ALA A 411 26.86 -3.32 -10.52
C ALA A 411 26.50 -4.72 -9.99
N TRP A 412 25.89 -5.57 -10.82
CA TRP A 412 25.52 -6.96 -10.50
C TRP A 412 26.53 -7.99 -11.03
N ARG A 413 27.67 -7.54 -11.55
CA ARG A 413 28.71 -8.40 -12.14
C ARG A 413 30.10 -8.12 -11.59
N ILE A 414 30.34 -6.93 -11.04
CA ILE A 414 31.63 -6.55 -10.43
C ILE A 414 31.84 -7.31 -9.11
N ALA A 415 33.01 -7.92 -8.98
CA ALA A 415 33.46 -8.54 -7.74
C ALA A 415 34.14 -7.51 -6.83
N PRO A 416 34.14 -7.68 -5.50
CA PRO A 416 35.11 -7.01 -4.65
C PRO A 416 36.52 -7.40 -5.12
N SER A 417 37.34 -6.38 -5.38
CA SER A 417 38.72 -6.50 -5.85
C SER A 417 39.65 -7.22 -4.88
#